data_AF-A0AAW0R3G4-F1
#
_entry.id   AF-A0AAW0R3G4-F1
#
_cell.length_a   1.000
_cell.length_b   1.000
_cell.length_c   1.000
_cell.angle_alpha   90.00
_cell.angle_beta   90.00
_cell.angle_gamma   90.00
#
_symmetry.space_group_name_H-M   'P 1'
#
loop_
_entity.id
_entity.type
_entity.pdbx_description
1 polymer ?
#
loop_
_entity_poly.entity_id
_entity_poly.type
_entity_poly.pdbx_seq_one_letter_code
_entity_poly.pdbx_strand_id
1 'polypeptide(L)'
;MLLERVTWVASSLLGLVLLAFGSFGVSSAAELKSLHAQNLLVESMDFMDKIYDRDAGYLYYFYYPLAAGQHETRSSMWYATGLLQRNRGDDVDQAVRIIKNIIGDQEKNETLQWFGDYTVYPEQPTVGHGDYKPVIYSSWDPNWRGFIGTNLIVIYEEFGALLPGDVKQLILSSLYNATVGDSYRVGGVDDDNLYPSYSNPAIMRAVASGWTGRQCGDANMTAAGETYAREVLDLFDRNQTLSEFNSGTYMGVSLYGLTLWAKYMPASGSDPSVMGVHGARMIRQIWETAGKMYNANLGNLAGPWDRAYGYDMNKYVSIFSLYIWTLVGKESTPGLSSGQTWSMAHADDFEYAPLIAVLAPFHDALVPKDTVARLTAFSSLEGDGRDDEHTYMHTASAFSPPHDLAARNITTWLSPELTIGAESFRESIVGGPREDSSQWNPAVVQWAHSSRSATHPSSNSNSEKKKKSVGYLTLYPTEPALDAEVMPGNLNLTYPNGNATSSFTFLVSANPLGSAKRDLASLEEDLDGVKIGVSGSVHPVPIISFCGLVGGSCKPIHGFEFWNFTYVMPANSTAVPNINLAINAE
;
A
#
# COMPACT_ATOMS: atom_id res chain seq x y z
N MET A 1 -51.91 -40.26 -58.90
CA MET A 1 -51.77 -41.72 -59.05
C MET A 1 -50.27 -42.02 -58.94
N LEU A 2 -49.85 -42.66 -57.83
CA LEU A 2 -48.51 -43.21 -57.50
C LEU A 2 -47.25 -42.30 -57.64
N LEU A 3 -46.58 -41.96 -56.52
CA LEU A 3 -45.35 -42.59 -55.97
C LEU A 3 -44.16 -42.51 -56.96
N GLU A 4 -43.01 -41.92 -56.63
CA GLU A 4 -42.05 -42.42 -55.64
C GLU A 4 -41.10 -41.35 -55.05
N ARG A 5 -40.53 -41.71 -53.89
CA ARG A 5 -39.58 -40.98 -53.05
C ARG A 5 -38.17 -40.93 -53.66
N VAL A 6 -37.46 -39.81 -53.52
CA VAL A 6 -36.00 -39.82 -53.29
C VAL A 6 -35.63 -38.75 -52.26
N THR A 7 -34.73 -39.14 -51.38
CA THR A 7 -34.31 -38.61 -50.07
C THR A 7 -33.50 -37.31 -50.11
N TRP A 8 -33.72 -36.49 -49.08
CA TRP A 8 -32.96 -35.28 -48.73
C TRP A 8 -31.62 -35.62 -48.08
N VAL A 9 -30.52 -35.03 -48.58
CA VAL A 9 -29.33 -34.69 -47.78
C VAL A 9 -28.89 -33.29 -48.24
N ALA A 10 -29.03 -32.32 -47.34
CA ALA A 10 -28.57 -30.95 -47.52
C ALA A 10 -27.13 -30.84 -47.03
N SER A 11 -26.21 -30.46 -47.92
CA SER A 11 -24.84 -30.05 -47.56
C SER A 11 -24.70 -28.57 -47.87
N SER A 12 -24.59 -27.78 -46.80
CA SER A 12 -24.42 -26.32 -46.85
C SER A 12 -23.03 -25.94 -47.35
N LEU A 13 -22.98 -25.16 -48.42
CA LEU A 13 -21.81 -24.38 -48.87
C LEU A 13 -21.85 -23.01 -48.18
N LEU A 14 -20.95 -22.78 -47.23
CA LEU A 14 -20.60 -21.42 -46.79
C LEU A 14 -19.14 -21.15 -47.19
N GLY A 15 -18.98 -20.19 -48.09
CA GLY A 15 -17.69 -19.74 -48.59
C GLY A 15 -16.90 -19.01 -47.50
N LEU A 16 -15.63 -19.42 -47.35
CA LEU A 16 -14.61 -18.68 -46.62
C LEU A 16 -14.15 -17.49 -47.47
N VAL A 17 -14.48 -16.28 -47.02
CA VAL A 17 -13.79 -15.05 -47.44
C VAL A 17 -12.61 -14.87 -46.49
N LEU A 18 -11.40 -15.13 -46.98
CA LEU A 18 -10.15 -14.77 -46.33
C LEU A 18 -9.90 -13.27 -46.54
N LEU A 19 -10.22 -12.46 -45.53
CA LEU A 19 -9.69 -11.10 -45.41
C LEU A 19 -8.29 -11.18 -44.81
N ALA A 20 -7.28 -10.99 -45.66
CA ALA A 20 -5.91 -10.79 -45.24
C ALA A 20 -5.80 -9.42 -44.54
N PHE A 21 -5.86 -9.41 -43.20
CA PHE A 21 -5.37 -8.29 -42.42
C PHE A 21 -3.84 -8.33 -42.45
N GLY A 22 -3.26 -7.30 -43.06
CA GLY A 22 -1.81 -7.07 -42.99
C GLY A 22 -1.39 -6.92 -41.54
N SER A 23 -0.49 -7.79 -41.12
CA SER A 23 0.24 -7.67 -39.86
C SER A 23 1.17 -6.47 -39.95
N PHE A 24 0.67 -5.30 -39.54
CA PHE A 24 1.57 -4.28 -38.99
C PHE A 24 2.20 -4.91 -37.75
N GLY A 25 3.51 -5.11 -37.78
CA GLY A 25 4.27 -5.58 -36.62
C GLY A 25 4.12 -4.55 -35.51
N VAL A 26 3.18 -4.81 -34.60
CA VAL A 26 3.12 -4.14 -33.31
C VAL A 26 4.37 -4.62 -32.57
N SER A 27 5.38 -3.77 -32.42
CA SER A 27 6.46 -4.01 -31.46
C SER A 27 5.79 -4.32 -30.13
N SER A 28 5.91 -5.56 -29.66
CA SER A 28 5.15 -6.00 -28.49
C SER A 28 5.63 -5.22 -27.27
N ALA A 29 4.69 -4.56 -26.60
CA ALA A 29 4.79 -4.20 -25.18
C ALA A 29 5.18 -5.44 -24.33
N ALA A 30 5.49 -5.26 -23.05
CA ALA A 30 5.77 -6.38 -22.15
C ALA A 30 4.66 -7.44 -22.25
N GLU A 31 5.04 -8.70 -22.47
CA GLU A 31 4.09 -9.80 -22.62
C GLU A 31 3.53 -10.17 -21.24
N LEU A 32 2.32 -9.72 -20.93
CA LEU A 32 1.63 -10.07 -19.69
C LEU A 32 1.15 -11.52 -19.75
N LYS A 33 2.00 -12.46 -19.35
CA LYS A 33 1.68 -13.91 -19.39
C LYS A 33 0.69 -14.36 -18.32
N SER A 34 0.62 -13.66 -17.18
CA SER A 34 -0.32 -13.97 -16.09
C SER A 34 -1.71 -13.43 -16.42
N LEU A 35 -2.72 -14.31 -16.38
CA LEU A 35 -4.12 -13.90 -16.51
C LEU A 35 -4.53 -12.93 -15.40
N HIS A 36 -3.95 -13.06 -14.20
CA HIS A 36 -4.25 -12.18 -13.08
C HIS A 36 -3.69 -10.77 -13.30
N ALA A 37 -2.45 -10.66 -13.81
CA ALA A 37 -1.86 -9.37 -14.16
C ALA A 37 -2.63 -8.70 -15.32
N GLN A 38 -3.02 -9.46 -16.34
CA GLN A 38 -3.88 -8.95 -17.42
C GLN A 38 -5.22 -8.44 -16.89
N ASN A 39 -5.87 -9.19 -16.00
CA ASN A 39 -7.15 -8.80 -15.43
C ASN A 39 -7.03 -7.55 -14.54
N LEU A 40 -5.98 -7.45 -13.71
CA LEU A 40 -5.70 -6.24 -12.93
C LEU A 40 -5.48 -5.01 -13.83
N LEU A 41 -4.69 -5.15 -14.91
CA LEU A 41 -4.49 -4.07 -15.86
C LEU A 41 -5.81 -3.65 -16.52
N VAL A 42 -6.60 -4.59 -17.02
CA VAL A 42 -7.86 -4.28 -17.70
C VAL A 42 -8.81 -3.54 -16.77
N GLU A 43 -9.01 -4.02 -15.54
CA GLU A 43 -9.96 -3.39 -14.61
C GLU A 43 -9.50 -2.01 -14.13
N SER A 44 -8.20 -1.83 -13.91
CA SER A 44 -7.65 -0.52 -13.56
C SER A 44 -7.74 0.47 -14.72
N MET A 45 -7.43 0.04 -15.95
CA MET A 45 -7.57 0.88 -17.14
C MET A 45 -9.04 1.24 -17.41
N ASP A 46 -9.98 0.31 -17.28
CA ASP A 46 -11.42 0.57 -17.41
C ASP A 46 -11.93 1.59 -16.36
N PHE A 47 -11.29 1.63 -15.19
CA PHE A 47 -11.56 2.63 -14.16
C PHE A 47 -10.96 4.00 -14.54
N MET A 48 -9.66 4.06 -14.84
CA MET A 48 -8.97 5.31 -15.17
C MET A 48 -9.48 5.96 -16.46
N ASP A 49 -9.89 5.18 -17.47
CA ASP A 49 -10.52 5.68 -18.69
C ASP A 49 -11.78 6.52 -18.39
N LYS A 50 -12.51 6.25 -17.29
CA LYS A 50 -13.72 7.01 -16.92
C LYS A 50 -13.41 8.38 -16.33
N ILE A 51 -12.20 8.56 -15.82
CA ILE A 51 -11.75 9.80 -15.18
C ILE A 51 -10.65 10.49 -15.99
N TYR A 52 -10.35 10.00 -17.19
CA TYR A 52 -9.35 10.60 -18.08
C TYR A 52 -9.94 11.76 -18.89
N ASP A 53 -9.38 12.95 -18.70
CA ASP A 53 -9.57 14.08 -19.60
C ASP A 53 -8.58 13.98 -20.77
N ARG A 54 -9.10 13.49 -21.89
CA ARG A 54 -8.34 13.35 -23.13
C ARG A 54 -7.95 14.69 -23.75
N ASP A 55 -8.74 15.74 -23.54
CA ASP A 55 -8.49 17.06 -24.09
C ASP A 55 -7.44 17.82 -23.28
N ALA A 56 -7.34 17.57 -21.98
CA ALA A 56 -6.26 18.08 -21.13
C ALA A 56 -4.98 17.21 -21.22
N GLY A 57 -5.17 15.89 -21.28
CA GLY A 57 -4.09 14.91 -21.14
C GLY A 57 -3.75 14.63 -19.68
N TYR A 58 -4.76 14.49 -18.83
CA TYR A 58 -4.63 14.21 -17.40
C TYR A 58 -5.85 13.42 -16.87
N LEU A 59 -5.70 12.67 -15.78
CA LEU A 59 -6.81 12.16 -14.98
C LEU A 59 -7.39 13.27 -14.12
N TYR A 60 -8.70 13.23 -13.87
CA TYR A 60 -9.37 14.03 -12.84
C TYR A 60 -9.11 13.46 -11.44
N TYR A 61 -9.01 14.35 -10.44
CA TYR A 61 -9.15 13.93 -9.05
C TYR A 61 -10.54 13.31 -8.82
N PHE A 62 -10.55 12.03 -8.46
CA PHE A 62 -11.78 11.34 -8.08
C PHE A 62 -11.85 11.05 -6.56
N TYR A 63 -10.72 11.11 -5.86
CA TYR A 63 -10.59 10.79 -4.44
C TYR A 63 -10.20 12.01 -3.57
N TYR A 64 -10.31 11.86 -2.25
CA TYR A 64 -10.24 12.93 -1.25
C TYR A 64 -8.87 13.65 -1.19
N PRO A 65 -8.84 15.00 -1.07
CA PRO A 65 -9.97 15.91 -1.04
C PRO A 65 -10.54 16.16 -2.44
N LEU A 66 -11.84 15.89 -2.63
CA LEU A 66 -12.49 16.11 -3.91
C LEU A 66 -12.57 17.62 -4.18
N ALA A 67 -11.91 18.08 -5.25
CA ALA A 67 -12.04 19.42 -5.79
C ALA A 67 -12.57 19.31 -7.23
N ALA A 68 -13.69 19.99 -7.50
CA ALA A 68 -14.39 19.84 -8.78
C ALA A 68 -13.50 20.27 -9.96
N GLY A 69 -13.35 19.37 -10.93
CA GLY A 69 -12.65 19.63 -12.20
C GLY A 69 -11.13 19.80 -12.09
N GLN A 70 -10.53 19.52 -10.93
CA GLN A 70 -9.07 19.52 -10.79
C GLN A 70 -8.49 18.22 -11.34
N HIS A 71 -7.34 18.32 -12.01
CA HIS A 71 -6.61 17.17 -12.52
C HIS A 71 -5.56 16.69 -11.52
N GLU A 72 -5.05 15.48 -11.71
CA GLU A 72 -4.05 14.88 -10.84
C GLU A 72 -2.78 14.57 -11.65
N THR A 73 -1.60 14.91 -11.12
CA THR A 73 -0.32 14.74 -11.85
C THR A 73 0.23 13.31 -11.78
N ARG A 74 0.36 12.72 -10.58
CA ARG A 74 1.14 11.51 -10.34
C ARG A 74 0.47 10.27 -10.94
N SER A 75 -0.79 10.05 -10.64
CA SER A 75 -1.64 9.01 -11.22
C SER A 75 -1.83 9.16 -12.72
N SER A 76 -1.83 10.38 -13.26
CA SER A 76 -1.77 10.56 -14.72
C SER A 76 -0.53 9.91 -15.33
N MET A 77 0.64 10.06 -14.70
CA MET A 77 1.84 9.36 -15.16
C MET A 77 1.70 7.84 -15.02
N TRP A 78 1.05 7.32 -13.97
CA TRP A 78 0.80 5.87 -13.83
C TRP A 78 -0.11 5.34 -14.94
N TYR A 79 -1.14 6.12 -15.30
CA TYR A 79 -2.03 5.82 -16.42
C TYR A 79 -1.29 5.80 -17.77
N ALA A 80 -0.30 6.68 -17.98
CA ALA A 80 0.53 6.65 -19.19
C ALA A 80 1.24 5.29 -19.38
N THR A 81 1.70 4.66 -18.30
CA THR A 81 2.24 3.28 -18.34
C THR A 81 1.18 2.27 -18.77
N GLY A 82 -0.03 2.39 -18.25
CA GLY A 82 -1.15 1.53 -18.65
C GLY A 82 -1.55 1.70 -20.11
N LEU A 83 -1.56 2.94 -20.63
CA LEU A 83 -1.78 3.24 -22.04
C LEU A 83 -0.70 2.59 -22.93
N LEU A 84 0.58 2.74 -22.58
CA LEU A 84 1.69 2.14 -23.33
C LEU A 84 1.64 0.61 -23.30
N GLN A 85 1.22 0.02 -22.19
CA GLN A 85 1.03 -1.43 -22.09
C GLN A 85 -0.16 -1.92 -22.91
N ARG A 86 -1.27 -1.17 -22.93
CA ARG A 86 -2.47 -1.51 -23.69
C ARG A 86 -2.24 -1.36 -25.19
N ASN A 87 -1.56 -0.28 -25.61
CA ASN A 87 -1.12 0.02 -26.96
C ASN A 87 -2.21 -0.18 -28.04
N ARG A 88 -3.38 0.45 -27.85
CA ARG A 88 -4.49 0.39 -28.81
C ARG A 88 -4.89 1.79 -29.26
N GLY A 89 -5.30 1.92 -30.53
CA GLY A 89 -5.76 3.20 -31.05
C GLY A 89 -4.68 4.28 -30.92
N ASP A 90 -4.98 5.34 -30.17
CA ASP A 90 -4.07 6.46 -29.91
C ASP A 90 -3.49 6.45 -28.48
N ASP A 91 -3.51 5.31 -27.79
CA ASP A 91 -2.98 5.17 -26.43
C ASP A 91 -1.53 5.71 -26.33
N VAL A 92 -0.68 5.40 -27.32
CA VAL A 92 0.71 5.89 -27.35
C VAL A 92 0.77 7.41 -27.48
N ASP A 93 -0.08 8.02 -28.32
CA ASP A 93 -0.13 9.47 -28.49
C ASP A 93 -0.60 10.16 -27.21
N GLN A 94 -1.60 9.59 -26.51
CA GLN A 94 -2.07 10.10 -25.22
C GLN A 94 -1.03 9.93 -24.11
N ALA A 95 -0.33 8.80 -24.07
CA ALA A 95 0.77 8.60 -23.12
C ALA A 95 1.90 9.61 -23.35
N VAL A 96 2.30 9.84 -24.60
CA VAL A 96 3.29 10.86 -24.98
C VAL A 96 2.83 12.25 -24.56
N ARG A 97 1.53 12.56 -24.74
CA ARG A 97 0.94 13.83 -24.31
C ARG A 97 1.06 14.02 -22.81
N ILE A 98 0.65 13.03 -22.01
CA ILE A 98 0.76 13.07 -20.54
C ILE A 98 2.22 13.29 -20.12
N ILE A 99 3.15 12.52 -20.68
CA ILE A 99 4.59 12.61 -20.37
C ILE A 99 5.10 14.03 -20.66
N LYS A 100 4.76 14.59 -21.83
CA LYS A 100 5.20 15.94 -22.21
C LYS A 100 4.60 17.02 -21.30
N ASN A 101 3.33 16.89 -20.93
CA ASN A 101 2.67 17.85 -20.05
C ASN A 101 3.34 17.85 -18.66
N ILE A 102 3.47 16.68 -18.03
CA ILE A 102 4.01 16.56 -16.67
C ILE A 102 5.47 17.01 -16.59
N ILE A 103 6.32 16.59 -17.54
CA ILE A 103 7.72 17.02 -17.57
C ILE A 103 7.84 18.52 -17.95
N GLY A 104 6.89 19.02 -18.73
CA GLY A 104 6.81 20.44 -19.10
C GLY A 104 6.76 21.35 -17.87
N ASP A 105 5.95 20.97 -16.89
CA ASP A 105 5.70 21.72 -15.64
C ASP A 105 6.72 21.43 -14.52
N GLN A 106 7.73 20.60 -14.77
CA GLN A 106 8.80 20.34 -13.80
C GLN A 106 9.56 21.64 -13.46
N GLU A 107 9.82 21.89 -12.17
CA GLU A 107 10.58 23.05 -11.71
C GLU A 107 12.05 22.96 -12.13
N LYS A 108 12.60 24.06 -12.66
CA LYS A 108 13.95 24.13 -13.24
C LYS A 108 14.83 25.20 -12.63
N ASN A 109 14.35 25.92 -11.62
CA ASN A 109 15.17 26.86 -10.86
C ASN A 109 15.90 26.16 -9.71
N GLU A 110 17.20 25.95 -9.89
CA GLU A 110 18.12 25.29 -8.93
C GLU A 110 18.21 25.98 -7.56
N THR A 111 17.74 27.23 -7.43
CA THR A 111 17.74 27.95 -6.14
C THR A 111 16.57 27.57 -5.23
N LEU A 112 15.61 26.79 -5.72
CA LEU A 112 14.38 26.43 -5.01
C LEU A 112 14.48 25.01 -4.45
N GLN A 113 13.94 24.81 -3.24
CA GLN A 113 13.92 23.50 -2.58
C GLN A 113 13.17 22.43 -3.40
N TRP A 114 12.19 22.84 -4.22
CA TRP A 114 11.42 21.97 -5.11
C TRP A 114 12.00 21.87 -6.53
N PHE A 115 13.28 22.20 -6.77
CA PHE A 115 13.95 21.98 -8.06
C PHE A 115 13.81 20.51 -8.53
N GLY A 116 13.51 20.29 -9.81
CA GLY A 116 13.34 18.95 -10.37
C GLY A 116 12.09 18.22 -9.88
N ASP A 117 11.28 18.85 -9.01
CA ASP A 117 9.99 18.33 -8.59
C ASP A 117 8.90 18.64 -9.62
N TYR A 118 7.78 17.92 -9.51
CA TYR A 118 6.61 18.06 -10.37
C TYR A 118 5.48 18.75 -9.61
N THR A 119 4.61 19.48 -10.32
CA THR A 119 3.42 20.06 -9.71
C THR A 119 2.55 18.98 -9.07
N VAL A 120 1.98 19.23 -7.89
CA VAL A 120 1.09 18.26 -7.23
C VAL A 120 -0.16 18.03 -8.07
N TYR A 121 -0.68 19.11 -8.66
CA TYR A 121 -1.70 19.09 -9.69
C TYR A 121 -1.48 20.19 -10.74
N PRO A 122 -1.94 20.01 -12.00
CA PRO A 122 -1.64 20.93 -13.10
C PRO A 122 -2.19 22.35 -12.91
N GLU A 123 -3.35 22.49 -12.26
CA GLU A 123 -4.00 23.79 -12.04
C GLU A 123 -3.43 24.57 -10.86
N GLN A 124 -2.44 24.03 -10.13
CA GLN A 124 -1.95 24.67 -8.92
C GLN A 124 -1.27 26.01 -9.21
N PRO A 125 -1.38 27.01 -8.31
CA PRO A 125 -0.59 28.23 -8.45
C PRO A 125 0.91 27.93 -8.38
N THR A 126 1.73 28.84 -8.92
CA THR A 126 3.19 28.73 -8.78
C THR A 126 3.60 28.72 -7.30
N VAL A 127 4.31 27.67 -6.90
CA VAL A 127 4.84 27.51 -5.55
C VAL A 127 5.75 28.69 -5.21
N GLY A 128 5.58 29.29 -4.03
CA GLY A 128 6.33 30.47 -3.62
C GLY A 128 5.65 31.81 -3.95
N HIS A 129 4.51 31.79 -4.65
CA HIS A 129 3.67 32.98 -4.78
C HIS A 129 3.18 33.45 -3.39
N GLY A 130 2.92 34.76 -3.21
CA GLY A 130 2.54 35.33 -1.91
C GLY A 130 1.28 34.68 -1.29
N ASP A 131 0.35 34.27 -2.16
CA ASP A 131 -0.90 33.58 -1.79
C ASP A 131 -0.80 32.05 -1.88
N TYR A 132 0.34 31.50 -2.32
CA TYR A 132 0.60 30.07 -2.43
C TYR A 132 2.01 29.74 -1.94
N LYS A 133 2.14 29.79 -0.61
CA LYS A 133 3.41 29.63 0.11
C LYS A 133 3.99 28.22 -0.09
N PRO A 134 5.33 28.07 -0.08
CA PRO A 134 5.98 26.78 -0.22
C PRO A 134 5.85 25.99 1.08
N VAL A 135 4.90 25.08 1.15
CA VAL A 135 4.69 24.17 2.28
C VAL A 135 4.95 22.75 1.80
N ILE A 136 6.01 22.13 2.34
CA ILE A 136 6.40 20.76 2.02
C ILE A 136 5.29 19.77 2.40
N TYR A 137 5.08 18.74 1.57
CA TYR A 137 3.96 17.78 1.66
C TYR A 137 2.57 18.42 1.53
N SER A 138 2.49 19.61 0.92
CA SER A 138 1.23 20.30 0.68
C SER A 138 1.23 21.05 -0.65
N SER A 139 1.89 22.21 -0.75
CA SER A 139 1.95 22.97 -2.01
C SER A 139 2.94 22.38 -3.01
N TRP A 140 3.85 21.54 -2.51
CA TRP A 140 4.78 20.69 -3.24
C TRP A 140 5.05 19.43 -2.39
N ASP A 141 5.43 18.32 -3.02
CA ASP A 141 5.76 17.09 -2.32
C ASP A 141 7.05 16.50 -2.90
N PRO A 142 8.17 16.53 -2.17
CA PRO A 142 9.45 16.04 -2.69
C PRO A 142 9.45 14.54 -3.02
N ASN A 143 8.46 13.77 -2.56
CA ASN A 143 8.30 12.37 -2.95
C ASN A 143 7.86 12.23 -4.42
N TRP A 144 7.33 13.27 -5.06
CA TRP A 144 6.90 13.22 -6.46
C TRP A 144 8.07 12.96 -7.40
N ARG A 145 9.27 13.44 -7.07
CA ARG A 145 10.51 13.05 -7.75
C ARG A 145 10.69 11.52 -7.80
N GLY A 146 10.46 10.86 -6.67
CA GLY A 146 10.52 9.40 -6.56
C GLY A 146 9.39 8.70 -7.31
N PHE A 147 8.12 9.06 -7.03
CA PHE A 147 6.96 8.40 -7.63
C PHE A 147 6.88 8.56 -9.15
N ILE A 148 7.12 9.77 -9.67
CA ILE A 148 7.09 10.05 -11.11
C ILE A 148 8.40 9.62 -11.75
N GLY A 149 9.55 9.89 -11.13
CA GLY A 149 10.86 9.53 -11.69
C GLY A 149 11.03 8.01 -11.85
N THR A 150 10.69 7.23 -10.83
CA THR A 150 10.76 5.76 -10.96
C THR A 150 9.76 5.20 -11.97
N ASN A 151 8.59 5.83 -12.14
CA ASN A 151 7.66 5.46 -13.19
C ASN A 151 8.24 5.78 -14.59
N LEU A 152 8.88 6.94 -14.77
CA LEU A 152 9.58 7.27 -16.00
C LEU A 152 10.69 6.25 -16.34
N ILE A 153 11.35 5.67 -15.34
CA ILE A 153 12.29 4.54 -15.54
C ILE A 153 11.55 3.32 -16.11
N VAL A 154 10.41 2.92 -15.53
CA VAL A 154 9.58 1.82 -16.06
C VAL A 154 9.15 2.10 -17.50
N ILE A 155 8.70 3.33 -17.79
CA ILE A 155 8.31 3.74 -19.14
C ILE A 155 9.48 3.62 -20.12
N TYR A 156 10.67 4.07 -19.72
CA TYR A 156 11.86 4.02 -20.55
C TYR A 156 12.31 2.59 -20.84
N GLU A 157 12.35 1.73 -19.80
CA GLU A 157 12.82 0.35 -19.89
C GLU A 157 11.82 -0.56 -20.64
N GLU A 158 10.53 -0.49 -20.31
CA GLU A 158 9.53 -1.42 -20.85
C GLU A 158 8.92 -0.94 -22.17
N PHE A 159 8.84 0.38 -22.39
CA PHE A 159 8.10 0.97 -23.51
C PHE A 159 8.92 1.96 -24.35
N GLY A 160 10.22 2.11 -24.08
CA GLY A 160 11.08 3.04 -24.81
C GLY A 160 11.22 2.78 -26.31
N ALA A 161 10.77 1.63 -26.83
CA ALA A 161 10.68 1.34 -28.26
C ALA A 161 9.43 1.94 -28.93
N LEU A 162 8.40 2.28 -28.15
CA LEU A 162 7.16 2.92 -28.62
C LEU A 162 7.29 4.45 -28.64
N LEU A 163 8.23 5.00 -27.87
CA LEU A 163 8.36 6.45 -27.68
C LEU A 163 9.14 7.14 -28.80
N PRO A 164 8.71 8.35 -29.22
CA PRO A 164 9.52 9.23 -30.05
C PRO A 164 10.88 9.55 -29.43
N GLY A 165 11.91 9.74 -30.25
CA GLY A 165 13.28 10.00 -29.77
C GLY A 165 13.43 11.25 -28.92
N ASP A 166 12.68 12.31 -29.23
CA ASP A 166 12.62 13.55 -28.44
C ASP A 166 12.01 13.31 -27.06
N VAL A 167 11.00 12.45 -26.96
CA VAL A 167 10.35 12.09 -25.68
C VAL A 167 11.31 11.29 -24.81
N LYS A 168 12.08 10.36 -25.39
CA LYS A 168 13.10 9.62 -24.62
C LYS A 168 14.16 10.54 -24.03
N GLN A 169 14.62 11.53 -24.81
CA GLN A 169 15.58 12.53 -24.32
C GLN A 169 14.95 13.41 -23.24
N LEU A 170 13.70 13.82 -23.42
CA LEU A 170 12.93 14.59 -22.43
C LEU A 170 12.83 13.83 -21.09
N ILE A 171 12.55 12.53 -21.13
CA ILE A 171 12.52 11.67 -19.94
C ILE A 171 13.88 11.68 -19.23
N LEU A 172 14.98 11.46 -19.96
CA LEU A 172 16.32 11.44 -19.37
C LEU A 172 16.69 12.80 -18.74
N SER A 173 16.35 13.92 -19.38
CA SER A 173 16.56 15.26 -18.81
C SER A 173 15.72 15.49 -17.55
N SER A 174 14.46 15.04 -17.54
CA SER A 174 13.58 15.14 -16.37
C SER A 174 14.12 14.34 -15.18
N LEU A 175 14.59 13.12 -15.44
CA LEU A 175 15.20 12.24 -14.43
C LEU A 175 16.49 12.83 -13.87
N TYR A 176 17.32 13.45 -14.71
CA TYR A 176 18.50 14.18 -14.26
C TYR A 176 18.13 15.29 -13.28
N ASN A 177 17.19 16.16 -13.63
CA ASN A 177 16.73 17.25 -12.76
C ASN A 177 16.15 16.72 -11.45
N ALA A 178 15.29 15.71 -11.52
CA ALA A 178 14.69 15.08 -10.34
C ALA A 178 15.76 14.48 -9.42
N THR A 179 16.79 13.84 -9.99
CA THR A 179 17.92 13.26 -9.22
C THR A 179 18.76 14.35 -8.55
N VAL A 180 19.04 15.45 -9.24
CA VAL A 180 19.71 16.62 -8.62
C VAL A 180 18.83 17.19 -7.52
N GLY A 181 17.54 17.39 -7.75
CA GLY A 181 16.59 17.84 -6.74
C GLY A 181 16.59 16.93 -5.51
N ASP A 182 16.58 15.62 -5.69
CA ASP A 182 16.63 14.64 -4.59
C ASP A 182 17.88 14.77 -3.71
N SER A 183 18.96 15.37 -4.21
CA SER A 183 20.14 15.70 -3.40
C SER A 183 19.87 16.81 -2.37
N TYR A 184 18.80 17.59 -2.53
CA TYR A 184 18.39 18.63 -1.58
C TYR A 184 17.63 18.05 -0.39
N ARG A 185 17.17 16.80 -0.49
CA ARG A 185 16.43 16.12 0.57
C ARG A 185 17.39 15.60 1.65
N VAL A 186 17.40 16.27 2.79
CA VAL A 186 18.19 15.91 3.96
C VAL A 186 17.27 15.83 5.17
N GLY A 187 17.06 14.62 5.70
CA GLY A 187 16.17 14.43 6.85
C GLY A 187 16.55 15.30 8.05
N GLY A 188 15.59 16.07 8.56
CA GLY A 188 15.73 16.99 9.70
C GLY A 188 16.25 18.37 9.31
N VAL A 189 16.37 18.67 8.01
CA VAL A 189 16.76 19.97 7.46
C VAL A 189 15.63 20.45 6.54
N ASP A 190 15.31 21.75 6.61
CA ASP A 190 14.27 22.39 5.77
C ASP A 190 12.91 21.67 5.79
N ASP A 191 12.54 21.13 6.96
CA ASP A 191 11.30 20.37 7.21
C ASP A 191 11.15 19.06 6.38
N ASP A 192 12.22 18.59 5.71
CA ASP A 192 12.25 17.29 5.03
C ASP A 192 12.50 16.15 6.03
N ASN A 193 11.87 15.00 5.81
CA ASN A 193 11.98 13.81 6.66
C ASN A 193 12.59 12.58 5.96
N LEU A 194 13.31 12.77 4.85
CA LEU A 194 13.93 11.69 4.11
C LEU A 194 15.15 11.12 4.82
N TYR A 195 14.88 10.16 5.68
CA TYR A 195 15.87 9.25 6.25
C TYR A 195 15.85 7.90 5.52
N PRO A 196 16.92 7.09 5.59
CA PRO A 196 16.91 5.73 5.06
C PRO A 196 15.79 4.87 5.68
N SER A 197 15.41 5.15 6.93
CA SER A 197 14.30 4.53 7.65
C SER A 197 12.93 4.86 7.07
N TYR A 198 12.83 5.92 6.25
CA TYR A 198 11.58 6.25 5.57
C TYR A 198 11.21 5.22 4.48
N SER A 199 12.04 4.19 4.28
CA SER A 199 11.76 3.00 3.49
C SER A 199 11.36 3.31 2.03
N ASN A 200 10.08 3.53 1.75
CA ASN A 200 9.61 3.64 0.37
C ASN A 200 10.23 4.81 -0.45
N PRO A 201 10.31 6.07 0.03
CA PRO A 201 10.92 7.13 -0.76
C PRO A 201 12.44 6.98 -0.82
N ALA A 202 13.06 6.41 0.23
CA ALA A 202 14.50 6.14 0.26
C ALA A 202 14.91 5.07 -0.77
N ILE A 203 14.13 3.99 -0.87
CA ILE A 203 14.29 2.94 -1.90
C ILE A 203 14.15 3.52 -3.31
N MET A 204 13.12 4.35 -3.52
CA MET A 204 12.89 5.01 -4.83
C MET A 204 14.01 5.98 -5.19
N ARG A 205 14.47 6.81 -4.25
CA ARG A 205 15.61 7.73 -4.44
C ARG A 205 16.88 7.00 -4.86
N ALA A 206 17.18 5.87 -4.23
CA ALA A 206 18.37 5.09 -4.53
C ALA A 206 18.39 4.62 -5.99
N VAL A 207 17.29 4.03 -6.47
CA VAL A 207 17.20 3.54 -7.86
C VAL A 207 17.07 4.68 -8.86
N ALA A 208 16.32 5.74 -8.55
CA ALA A 208 16.23 6.92 -9.41
C ALA A 208 17.62 7.52 -9.64
N SER A 209 18.40 7.69 -8.58
CA SER A 209 19.76 8.26 -8.66
C SER A 209 20.74 7.32 -9.39
N GLY A 210 20.77 6.04 -8.97
CA GLY A 210 21.74 5.08 -9.50
C GLY A 210 21.48 4.70 -10.95
N TRP A 211 20.20 4.53 -11.33
CA TRP A 211 19.82 4.25 -12.72
C TRP A 211 20.11 5.46 -13.61
N THR A 212 19.70 6.67 -13.20
CA THR A 212 19.90 7.90 -13.98
C THR A 212 21.38 8.19 -14.18
N GLY A 213 22.19 8.08 -13.12
CA GLY A 213 23.63 8.26 -13.22
C GLY A 213 24.28 7.35 -14.25
N ARG A 214 23.86 6.07 -14.30
CA ARG A 214 24.38 5.10 -15.28
C ARG A 214 23.95 5.43 -16.71
N GLN A 215 22.70 5.82 -16.92
CA GLN A 215 22.18 6.19 -18.24
C GLN A 215 22.82 7.49 -18.78
N CYS A 216 23.12 8.44 -17.89
CA CYS A 216 23.74 9.71 -18.24
C CYS A 216 25.28 9.68 -18.24
N GLY A 217 25.90 8.60 -17.75
CA GLY A 217 27.35 8.53 -17.54
C GLY A 217 27.85 9.45 -16.42
N ASP A 218 26.99 9.81 -15.46
CA ASP A 218 27.32 10.64 -14.30
C ASP A 218 27.77 9.76 -13.12
N ALA A 219 29.07 9.81 -12.83
CA ALA A 219 29.67 9.01 -11.77
C ALA A 219 29.22 9.43 -10.36
N ASN A 220 28.88 10.71 -10.14
CA ASN A 220 28.45 11.21 -8.84
C ASN A 220 27.02 10.75 -8.52
N MET A 221 26.11 10.86 -9.48
CA MET A 221 24.74 10.35 -9.33
C MET A 221 24.73 8.83 -9.13
N THR A 222 25.56 8.12 -9.90
CA THR A 222 25.74 6.67 -9.74
C THR A 222 26.21 6.34 -8.32
N ALA A 223 27.27 6.99 -7.83
CA ALA A 223 27.79 6.77 -6.48
C ALA A 223 26.81 7.16 -5.37
N ALA A 224 26.02 8.23 -5.56
CA ALA A 224 24.98 8.65 -4.63
C ALA A 224 23.89 7.57 -4.51
N GLY A 225 23.36 7.08 -5.63
CA GLY A 225 22.37 6.00 -5.65
C GLY A 225 22.85 4.73 -4.94
N GLU A 226 24.09 4.30 -5.21
CA GLU A 226 24.70 3.15 -4.52
C GLU A 226 24.88 3.40 -3.01
N THR A 227 25.15 4.64 -2.59
CA THR A 227 25.29 4.99 -1.18
C THR A 227 23.94 4.96 -0.47
N TYR A 228 22.90 5.57 -1.04
CA TYR A 228 21.54 5.52 -0.49
C TYR A 228 21.02 4.08 -0.40
N ALA A 229 21.34 3.24 -1.40
CA ALA A 229 20.98 1.82 -1.36
C ALA A 229 21.65 1.09 -0.19
N ARG A 230 22.92 1.36 0.09
CA ARG A 230 23.63 0.76 1.24
C ARG A 230 23.02 1.19 2.56
N GLU A 231 22.64 2.45 2.73
CA GLU A 231 22.02 2.92 3.97
C GLU A 231 20.69 2.21 4.27
N VAL A 232 19.86 2.02 3.23
CA VAL A 232 18.62 1.23 3.34
C VAL A 232 18.92 -0.24 3.65
N LEU A 233 19.92 -0.82 2.97
CA LEU A 233 20.33 -2.21 3.15
C LEU A 233 20.87 -2.47 4.56
N ASP A 234 21.68 -1.57 5.10
CA ASP A 234 22.26 -1.67 6.44
C ASP A 234 21.17 -1.67 7.53
N LEU A 235 20.13 -0.84 7.36
CA LEU A 235 18.95 -0.89 8.24
C LEU A 235 18.17 -2.18 8.07
N PHE A 236 17.94 -2.60 6.83
CA PHE A 236 17.20 -3.83 6.54
C PHE A 236 17.89 -5.06 7.15
N ASP A 237 19.22 -5.18 6.99
CA ASP A 237 19.99 -6.34 7.44
C ASP A 237 20.10 -6.44 8.97
N ARG A 238 19.76 -5.37 9.70
CA ARG A 238 19.64 -5.42 11.16
C ARG A 238 18.62 -6.46 11.61
N ASN A 239 17.45 -6.47 10.98
CA ASN A 239 16.28 -7.23 11.43
C ASN A 239 15.58 -8.03 10.31
N GLN A 240 16.11 -8.00 9.09
CA GLN A 240 15.52 -8.59 7.88
C GLN A 240 14.12 -8.08 7.56
N THR A 241 13.87 -6.81 7.88
CA THR A 241 12.59 -6.14 7.62
C THR A 241 12.80 -4.66 7.35
N LEU A 242 11.79 -4.00 6.78
CA LEU A 242 11.80 -2.56 6.59
C LEU A 242 11.59 -1.82 7.92
N SER A 243 12.12 -0.60 7.99
CA SER A 243 11.88 0.31 9.09
C SER A 243 10.40 0.66 9.21
N GLU A 244 9.70 0.96 8.09
CA GLU A 244 8.24 1.06 8.08
C GLU A 244 7.63 -0.35 8.06
N PHE A 245 7.41 -0.91 9.25
CA PHE A 245 6.96 -2.28 9.40
C PHE A 245 5.50 -2.45 8.95
N ASN A 246 5.29 -3.48 8.10
CA ASN A 246 4.02 -4.18 7.90
C ASN A 246 2.83 -3.29 7.43
N SER A 247 3.12 -2.17 6.80
CA SER A 247 2.12 -1.19 6.37
C SER A 247 1.54 -1.52 5.00
N GLY A 248 0.24 -1.81 4.88
CA GLY A 248 -0.36 -2.35 3.64
C GLY A 248 -0.12 -1.52 2.37
N THR A 249 -0.25 -0.19 2.42
CA THR A 249 0.06 0.68 1.27
C THR A 249 1.56 0.83 1.06
N TYR A 250 2.31 1.22 2.09
CA TYR A 250 3.73 1.57 1.98
C TYR A 250 4.68 0.38 1.77
N MET A 251 4.33 -0.79 2.27
CA MET A 251 4.99 -2.04 1.91
C MET A 251 4.84 -2.30 0.41
N GLY A 252 3.66 -2.03 -0.16
CA GLY A 252 3.43 -2.11 -1.60
C GLY A 252 4.32 -1.16 -2.40
N VAL A 253 4.45 0.11 -1.99
CA VAL A 253 5.37 1.07 -2.63
C VAL A 253 6.83 0.63 -2.50
N SER A 254 7.22 0.12 -1.34
CA SER A 254 8.59 -0.40 -1.11
C SER A 254 8.89 -1.60 -2.01
N LEU A 255 7.96 -2.53 -2.15
CA LEU A 255 8.06 -3.66 -3.08
C LEU A 255 8.19 -3.18 -4.52
N TYR A 256 7.48 -2.12 -4.91
CA TYR A 256 7.62 -1.52 -6.24
C TYR A 256 9.06 -1.02 -6.46
N GLY A 257 9.58 -0.18 -5.57
CA GLY A 257 10.95 0.33 -5.66
C GLY A 257 12.01 -0.79 -5.69
N LEU A 258 11.87 -1.81 -4.82
CA LEU A 258 12.78 -2.97 -4.79
C LEU A 258 12.66 -3.83 -6.05
N THR A 259 11.50 -3.85 -6.71
CA THR A 259 11.35 -4.53 -8.00
C THR A 259 12.22 -3.87 -9.04
N LEU A 260 12.28 -2.54 -9.05
CA LEU A 260 13.17 -1.79 -9.96
C LEU A 260 14.65 -2.05 -9.63
N TRP A 261 15.00 -2.13 -8.33
CA TRP A 261 16.34 -2.54 -7.92
C TRP A 261 16.72 -3.89 -8.53
N ALA A 262 15.86 -4.89 -8.35
CA ALA A 262 16.13 -6.25 -8.80
C ALA A 262 16.09 -6.41 -10.33
N LYS A 263 15.22 -5.66 -11.02
CA LYS A 263 14.98 -5.83 -12.46
C LYS A 263 15.92 -5.00 -13.32
N TYR A 264 16.21 -3.76 -12.95
CA TYR A 264 16.87 -2.79 -13.83
C TYR A 264 18.30 -2.43 -13.41
N MET A 265 18.72 -2.76 -12.18
CA MET A 265 20.10 -2.49 -11.75
C MET A 265 21.00 -3.71 -12.00
N PRO A 266 22.27 -3.50 -12.41
CA PRO A 266 23.16 -4.60 -12.77
C PRO A 266 23.51 -5.45 -11.54
N ALA A 267 23.09 -6.72 -11.51
CA ALA A 267 23.40 -7.64 -10.41
C ALA A 267 24.77 -8.34 -10.54
N SER A 268 25.41 -8.23 -11.71
CA SER A 268 26.69 -8.89 -12.01
C SER A 268 27.44 -8.12 -13.11
N GLY A 269 28.68 -8.53 -13.40
CA GLY A 269 29.53 -7.88 -14.38
C GLY A 269 30.69 -7.12 -13.74
N SER A 270 31.29 -6.19 -14.49
CA SER A 270 32.46 -5.42 -14.04
C SER A 270 32.12 -4.29 -13.06
N ASP A 271 30.85 -3.90 -12.95
CA ASP A 271 30.37 -2.86 -12.03
C ASP A 271 28.95 -3.22 -11.51
N PRO A 272 28.84 -4.21 -10.60
CA PRO A 272 27.56 -4.58 -10.02
C PRO A 272 27.04 -3.52 -9.06
N SER A 273 25.74 -3.28 -9.11
CA SER A 273 25.00 -2.40 -8.20
C SER A 273 24.56 -3.14 -6.94
N VAL A 274 24.68 -2.50 -5.78
CA VAL A 274 24.15 -2.99 -4.49
C VAL A 274 22.66 -3.31 -4.62
N MET A 275 21.93 -2.45 -5.33
CA MET A 275 20.50 -2.63 -5.59
C MET A 275 20.21 -3.91 -6.37
N GLY A 276 20.93 -4.13 -7.48
CA GLY A 276 20.75 -5.33 -8.31
C GLY A 276 21.12 -6.62 -7.58
N VAL A 277 22.16 -6.57 -6.74
CA VAL A 277 22.62 -7.73 -5.95
C VAL A 277 21.62 -8.11 -4.86
N HIS A 278 20.99 -7.13 -4.19
CA HIS A 278 20.18 -7.40 -2.99
C HIS A 278 18.67 -7.26 -3.16
N GLY A 279 18.17 -6.58 -4.19
CA GLY A 279 16.74 -6.29 -4.35
C GLY A 279 15.84 -7.54 -4.33
N ALA A 280 16.24 -8.58 -5.07
CA ALA A 280 15.47 -9.84 -5.12
C ALA A 280 15.41 -10.56 -3.76
N ARG A 281 16.48 -10.47 -2.96
CA ARG A 281 16.53 -11.05 -1.61
C ARG A 281 15.59 -10.28 -0.67
N MET A 282 15.63 -8.95 -0.70
CA MET A 282 14.78 -8.12 0.16
C MET A 282 13.30 -8.35 -0.14
N ILE A 283 12.91 -8.41 -1.42
CA ILE A 283 11.53 -8.73 -1.84
C ILE A 283 11.09 -10.07 -1.22
N ARG A 284 11.92 -11.12 -1.36
CA ARG A 284 11.60 -12.44 -0.81
C ARG A 284 11.38 -12.40 0.70
N GLN A 285 12.28 -11.76 1.45
CA GLN A 285 12.22 -11.70 2.91
C GLN A 285 11.03 -10.88 3.42
N ILE A 286 10.67 -9.80 2.72
CA ILE A 286 9.45 -9.03 3.00
C ILE A 286 8.21 -9.91 2.78
N TRP A 287 8.14 -10.63 1.65
CA TRP A 287 7.02 -11.54 1.37
C TRP A 287 6.90 -12.69 2.36
N GLU A 288 8.03 -13.28 2.78
CA GLU A 288 8.02 -14.32 3.81
C GLU A 288 7.44 -13.82 5.13
N THR A 289 7.72 -12.56 5.50
CA THR A 289 7.14 -11.93 6.68
C THR A 289 5.67 -11.60 6.46
N ALA A 290 5.31 -10.95 5.36
CA ALA A 290 3.94 -10.60 5.03
C ALA A 290 3.03 -11.85 4.95
N GLY A 291 3.51 -12.94 4.36
CA GLY A 291 2.81 -14.23 4.33
C GLY A 291 2.59 -14.85 5.70
N LYS A 292 3.50 -14.63 6.65
CA LYS A 292 3.35 -15.01 8.08
C LYS A 292 2.51 -14.01 8.87
N MET A 293 2.16 -12.86 8.33
CA MET A 293 1.33 -11.86 9.00
C MET A 293 -0.07 -11.78 8.38
N TYR A 294 -0.26 -12.34 7.19
CA TYR A 294 -1.52 -12.30 6.47
C TYR A 294 -2.49 -13.38 6.96
N ASN A 295 -3.69 -12.95 7.34
CA ASN A 295 -4.79 -13.83 7.68
C ASN A 295 -5.77 -13.93 6.50
N ALA A 296 -5.71 -15.02 5.73
CA ALA A 296 -6.55 -15.20 4.55
C ALA A 296 -8.06 -15.32 4.85
N ASN A 297 -8.43 -15.75 6.06
CA ASN A 297 -9.84 -15.84 6.46
C ASN A 297 -10.44 -14.46 6.72
N LEU A 298 -9.66 -13.58 7.37
CA LEU A 298 -10.02 -12.17 7.56
C LEU A 298 -9.78 -11.35 6.28
N GLY A 299 -8.93 -11.82 5.37
CA GLY A 299 -8.48 -11.04 4.22
C GLY A 299 -7.71 -9.80 4.65
N ASN A 300 -6.85 -9.92 5.66
CA ASN A 300 -6.19 -8.76 6.24
C ASN A 300 -4.78 -9.12 6.74
N LEU A 301 -3.89 -8.13 6.70
CA LEU A 301 -2.58 -8.21 7.30
C LEU A 301 -2.73 -7.92 8.80
N ALA A 302 -2.29 -8.81 9.68
CA ALA A 302 -2.32 -8.60 11.12
C ALA A 302 -1.41 -7.42 11.51
N GLY A 303 -1.73 -6.70 12.58
CA GLY A 303 -0.88 -5.62 13.10
C GLY A 303 0.36 -6.14 13.85
N PRO A 304 1.19 -5.24 14.39
CA PRO A 304 1.09 -3.77 14.35
C PRO A 304 1.44 -3.19 12.97
N TRP A 305 1.16 -1.90 12.77
CA TRP A 305 1.49 -1.17 11.54
C TRP A 305 2.07 0.21 11.84
N ASP A 306 3.23 0.50 11.25
CA ASP A 306 3.92 1.77 11.48
C ASP A 306 3.24 2.94 10.76
N ARG A 307 2.64 2.67 9.61
CA ARG A 307 2.01 3.70 8.81
C ARG A 307 0.83 3.12 8.04
N ALA A 308 -0.36 3.21 8.63
CA ALA A 308 -1.57 2.67 8.02
C ALA A 308 -2.55 3.76 7.62
N TYR A 309 -3.10 3.58 6.42
CA TYR A 309 -4.23 4.35 5.88
C TYR A 309 -5.56 3.62 6.00
N GLY A 310 -5.54 2.42 6.57
CA GLY A 310 -6.75 1.67 6.87
C GLY A 310 -6.49 0.47 7.75
N TYR A 311 -7.55 0.05 8.42
CA TYR A 311 -7.51 -1.00 9.45
C TYR A 311 -8.13 -2.33 8.96
N ASP A 312 -8.85 -2.27 7.84
CA ASP A 312 -9.55 -3.38 7.18
C ASP A 312 -9.29 -3.35 5.68
N MET A 313 -8.38 -4.20 5.17
CA MET A 313 -8.07 -4.33 3.74
C MET A 313 -9.29 -4.72 2.88
N ASN A 314 -10.42 -5.11 3.48
CA ASN A 314 -11.68 -5.30 2.74
C ASN A 314 -12.43 -3.99 2.49
N LYS A 315 -12.01 -2.86 3.10
CA LYS A 315 -12.67 -1.54 3.03
C LYS A 315 -11.74 -0.40 2.62
N TYR A 316 -10.43 -0.64 2.47
CA TYR A 316 -9.52 0.30 1.82
C TYR A 316 -8.67 -0.40 0.76
N VAL A 317 -8.28 0.33 -0.28
CA VAL A 317 -7.34 -0.19 -1.28
C VAL A 317 -5.94 -0.06 -0.71
N SER A 318 -5.30 -1.18 -0.42
CA SER A 318 -3.86 -1.19 -0.16
C SER A 318 -3.12 -1.56 -1.42
N ILE A 319 -1.98 -0.91 -1.69
CA ILE A 319 -1.11 -1.30 -2.82
C ILE A 319 -0.66 -2.76 -2.68
N PHE A 320 -0.47 -3.27 -1.45
CA PHE A 320 -0.22 -4.69 -1.22
C PHE A 320 -1.33 -5.62 -1.76
N SER A 321 -2.60 -5.20 -1.71
CA SER A 321 -3.71 -5.98 -2.30
C SER A 321 -3.57 -6.12 -3.82
N LEU A 322 -2.96 -5.14 -4.51
CA LEU A 322 -2.70 -5.24 -5.95
C LEU A 322 -1.69 -6.35 -6.26
N TYR A 323 -0.69 -6.53 -5.41
CA TYR A 323 0.23 -7.67 -5.53
C TYR A 323 -0.43 -9.00 -5.19
N ILE A 324 -1.29 -9.05 -4.16
CA ILE A 324 -2.09 -10.25 -3.89
C ILE A 324 -2.91 -10.62 -5.14
N TRP A 325 -3.50 -9.63 -5.83
CA TRP A 325 -4.23 -9.86 -7.06
C TRP A 325 -3.38 -10.54 -8.12
N THR A 326 -2.17 -10.04 -8.42
CA THR A 326 -1.32 -10.63 -9.47
C THR A 326 -0.92 -12.08 -9.16
N LEU A 327 -0.77 -12.41 -7.87
CA LEU A 327 -0.38 -13.74 -7.41
C LEU A 327 -1.53 -14.76 -7.37
N VAL A 328 -2.71 -14.37 -6.85
CA VAL A 328 -3.81 -15.31 -6.53
C VAL A 328 -5.16 -14.96 -7.15
N GLY A 329 -5.21 -13.88 -7.93
CA GLY A 329 -6.39 -13.41 -8.63
C GLY A 329 -7.37 -12.59 -7.79
N LYS A 330 -8.25 -11.89 -8.51
CA LYS A 330 -9.25 -10.97 -7.96
C LYS A 330 -10.10 -11.57 -6.84
N GLU A 331 -10.64 -12.77 -7.04
CA GLU A 331 -11.58 -13.40 -6.10
C GLU A 331 -10.97 -13.67 -4.72
N SER A 332 -9.66 -13.91 -4.67
CA SER A 332 -8.92 -14.16 -3.43
C SER A 332 -8.44 -12.87 -2.77
N THR A 333 -8.45 -11.75 -3.51
CA THR A 333 -7.90 -10.46 -3.08
C THR A 333 -8.87 -9.73 -2.14
N PRO A 334 -8.40 -9.20 -1.00
CA PRO A 334 -9.27 -8.50 -0.05
C PRO A 334 -9.81 -7.19 -0.64
N GLY A 335 -11.11 -6.94 -0.40
CA GLY A 335 -11.84 -5.72 -0.79
C GLY A 335 -12.14 -5.57 -2.29
N LEU A 336 -11.21 -5.97 -3.14
CA LEU A 336 -11.24 -5.72 -4.58
C LEU A 336 -12.08 -6.72 -5.38
N SER A 337 -12.47 -7.85 -4.78
CA SER A 337 -13.32 -8.87 -5.44
C SER A 337 -14.69 -8.32 -5.85
N SER A 338 -15.21 -7.31 -5.14
CA SER A 338 -16.51 -6.69 -5.43
C SER A 338 -16.54 -5.85 -6.72
N GLY A 339 -15.37 -5.41 -7.22
CA GLY A 339 -15.27 -4.42 -8.30
C GLY A 339 -15.75 -3.00 -7.90
N GLN A 340 -16.00 -2.76 -6.62
CA GLN A 340 -16.48 -1.47 -6.10
C GLN A 340 -15.36 -0.64 -5.47
N THR A 341 -14.18 -0.64 -6.09
CA THR A 341 -12.98 0.07 -5.61
C THR A 341 -13.26 1.53 -5.23
N TRP A 342 -14.09 2.23 -6.00
CA TRP A 342 -14.49 3.62 -5.76
C TRP A 342 -15.24 3.88 -4.43
N SER A 343 -15.75 2.84 -3.78
CA SER A 343 -16.45 2.94 -2.49
C SER A 343 -15.54 2.71 -1.28
N MET A 344 -14.27 2.38 -1.52
CA MET A 344 -13.29 2.05 -0.49
C MET A 344 -12.52 3.30 -0.04
N ALA A 345 -11.98 3.28 1.17
CA ALA A 345 -11.00 4.27 1.58
C ALA A 345 -9.71 4.11 0.77
N HIS A 346 -8.95 5.21 0.59
CA HIS A 346 -7.73 5.25 -0.22
C HIS A 346 -7.90 4.64 -1.62
N ALA A 347 -9.05 4.88 -2.26
CA ALA A 347 -9.37 4.26 -3.55
C ALA A 347 -8.39 4.64 -4.67
N ASP A 348 -7.73 5.79 -4.55
CA ASP A 348 -6.71 6.29 -5.48
C ASP A 348 -5.47 5.39 -5.55
N ASP A 349 -5.17 4.59 -4.53
CA ASP A 349 -4.11 3.57 -4.60
C ASP A 349 -4.35 2.56 -5.74
N PHE A 350 -5.59 2.40 -6.22
CA PHE A 350 -5.88 1.53 -7.38
C PHE A 350 -5.29 2.06 -8.70
N GLU A 351 -5.01 3.36 -8.79
CA GLU A 351 -4.36 3.96 -9.98
C GLU A 351 -2.90 3.51 -10.13
N TYR A 352 -2.31 2.92 -9.08
CA TYR A 352 -0.98 2.30 -9.12
C TYR A 352 -0.97 0.95 -9.88
N ALA A 353 -2.14 0.34 -10.08
CA ALA A 353 -2.28 -1.01 -10.62
C ALA A 353 -1.60 -1.26 -11.99
N PRO A 354 -1.53 -0.32 -12.96
CA PRO A 354 -0.81 -0.55 -14.21
C PRO A 354 0.67 -0.84 -13.98
N LEU A 355 1.32 -0.13 -13.05
CA LEU A 355 2.72 -0.38 -12.72
C LEU A 355 2.93 -1.78 -12.15
N ILE A 356 2.06 -2.17 -11.22
CA ILE A 356 2.12 -3.49 -10.59
C ILE A 356 1.89 -4.58 -11.64
N ALA A 357 0.88 -4.43 -12.51
CA ALA A 357 0.56 -5.39 -13.55
C ALA A 357 1.72 -5.56 -14.57
N VAL A 358 2.35 -4.46 -15.00
CA VAL A 358 3.50 -4.48 -15.93
C VAL A 358 4.71 -5.20 -15.33
N LEU A 359 4.95 -4.99 -14.03
CA LEU A 359 6.11 -5.56 -13.34
C LEU A 359 5.85 -6.97 -12.78
N ALA A 360 4.60 -7.39 -12.66
CA ALA A 360 4.18 -8.67 -12.10
C ALA A 360 4.92 -9.89 -12.66
N PRO A 361 5.13 -10.04 -13.99
CA PRO A 361 5.84 -11.21 -14.52
C PRO A 361 7.25 -11.40 -13.93
N PHE A 362 7.92 -10.31 -13.54
CA PHE A 362 9.21 -10.36 -12.87
C PHE A 362 9.05 -10.48 -11.34
N HIS A 363 8.21 -9.64 -10.75
CA HIS A 363 8.01 -9.59 -9.30
C HIS A 363 7.48 -10.91 -8.74
N ASP A 364 6.43 -11.45 -9.34
CA ASP A 364 5.72 -12.65 -8.87
C ASP A 364 6.64 -13.87 -8.85
N ALA A 365 7.63 -13.92 -9.75
CA ALA A 365 8.63 -14.99 -9.80
C ALA A 365 9.59 -14.99 -8.59
N LEU A 366 9.67 -13.89 -7.84
CA LEU A 366 10.49 -13.75 -6.64
C LEU A 366 9.74 -14.18 -5.36
N VAL A 367 8.41 -14.31 -5.42
CA VAL A 367 7.57 -14.63 -4.27
C VAL A 367 7.58 -16.14 -3.99
N PRO A 368 7.91 -16.59 -2.77
CA PRO A 368 7.91 -18.01 -2.44
C PRO A 368 6.54 -18.66 -2.61
N LYS A 369 6.49 -19.89 -3.14
CA LYS A 369 5.24 -20.63 -3.34
C LYS A 369 4.43 -20.82 -2.05
N ASP A 370 5.11 -21.07 -0.93
CA ASP A 370 4.46 -21.23 0.37
C ASP A 370 3.84 -19.92 0.86
N THR A 371 4.42 -18.77 0.50
CA THR A 371 3.82 -17.46 0.76
C THR A 371 2.55 -17.29 -0.07
N VAL A 372 2.58 -17.61 -1.36
CA VAL A 372 1.40 -17.56 -2.25
C VAL A 372 0.27 -18.46 -1.73
N ALA A 373 0.59 -19.67 -1.25
CA ALA A 373 -0.39 -20.58 -0.67
C ALA A 373 -1.12 -19.95 0.54
N ARG A 374 -0.39 -19.22 1.40
CA ARG A 374 -0.95 -18.53 2.58
C ARG A 374 -1.91 -17.40 2.24
N LEU A 375 -1.82 -16.83 1.03
CA LEU A 375 -2.74 -15.78 0.60
C LEU A 375 -4.15 -16.30 0.30
N THR A 376 -4.31 -17.60 0.04
CA THR A 376 -5.61 -18.22 -0.29
C THR A 376 -6.18 -19.08 0.82
N ALA A 377 -5.35 -19.57 1.75
CA ALA A 377 -5.78 -20.37 2.88
C ALA A 377 -4.95 -20.05 4.13
N PHE A 378 -5.64 -19.88 5.26
CA PHE A 378 -4.98 -19.82 6.55
C PHE A 378 -4.47 -21.23 6.92
N SER A 379 -3.15 -21.40 7.03
CA SER A 379 -2.52 -22.65 7.46
C SER A 379 -1.59 -22.40 8.64
N SER A 380 -1.68 -23.25 9.67
CA SER A 380 -0.66 -23.29 10.72
C SER A 380 0.70 -23.59 10.11
N LEU A 381 1.76 -23.01 10.68
CA LEU A 381 3.13 -23.36 10.31
C LEU A 381 3.39 -24.80 10.78
N GLU A 382 3.77 -25.71 9.88
CA GLU A 382 4.28 -27.02 10.28
C GLU A 382 5.47 -26.82 11.24
N GLY A 383 5.40 -27.38 12.45
CA GLY A 383 6.56 -27.48 13.36
C GLY A 383 6.47 -26.84 14.75
N ASP A 384 5.32 -26.33 15.19
CA ASP A 384 5.18 -25.83 16.59
C ASP A 384 4.78 -26.92 17.62
N GLY A 385 4.51 -28.14 17.15
CA GLY A 385 4.19 -29.28 18.00
C GLY A 385 2.78 -29.27 18.62
N ARG A 386 1.87 -28.40 18.18
CA ARG A 386 0.45 -28.43 18.54
C ARG A 386 -0.37 -28.87 17.33
N ASP A 387 -0.63 -30.17 17.25
CA ASP A 387 -1.29 -30.82 16.11
C ASP A 387 -2.77 -30.44 15.88
N ASP A 388 -3.37 -29.52 16.67
CA ASP A 388 -4.83 -29.46 16.77
C ASP A 388 -5.46 -28.06 16.63
N GLU A 389 -4.69 -26.96 16.67
CA GLU A 389 -5.24 -25.60 16.64
C GLU A 389 -4.45 -24.76 15.63
N HIS A 390 -5.09 -24.34 14.54
CA HIS A 390 -4.51 -23.46 13.52
C HIS A 390 -4.19 -22.07 14.11
N THR A 391 -3.19 -21.97 14.96
CA THR A 391 -2.72 -20.73 15.59
C THR A 391 -1.19 -20.69 15.54
N TYR A 392 -0.60 -19.49 15.54
CA TYR A 392 0.84 -19.35 15.74
C TYR A 392 1.22 -17.95 16.23
N MET A 393 2.43 -17.85 16.77
CA MET A 393 3.04 -16.59 17.22
C MET A 393 4.16 -16.19 16.26
N HIS A 394 4.12 -14.94 15.78
CA HIS A 394 5.19 -14.31 15.03
C HIS A 394 5.91 -13.28 15.91
N THR A 395 7.24 -13.24 15.82
CA THR A 395 8.06 -12.21 16.47
C THR A 395 8.99 -11.59 15.44
N ALA A 396 9.19 -10.29 15.55
CA ALA A 396 10.07 -9.51 14.68
C ALA A 396 10.65 -8.33 15.46
N SER A 397 11.55 -7.59 14.81
CA SER A 397 12.04 -6.30 15.31
C SER A 397 12.12 -5.31 14.18
N ALA A 398 11.88 -4.03 14.46
CA ALA A 398 12.06 -2.94 13.51
C ALA A 398 12.88 -1.81 14.17
N PHE A 399 13.50 -0.96 13.36
CA PHE A 399 14.26 0.18 13.85
C PHE A 399 14.23 1.32 12.84
N SER A 400 13.89 2.52 13.30
CA SER A 400 13.64 3.70 12.49
C SER A 400 14.38 4.92 13.04
N PRO A 401 15.71 5.02 12.84
CA PRO A 401 16.45 6.20 13.23
C PRO A 401 16.04 7.42 12.40
N PRO A 402 16.09 8.65 12.95
CA PRO A 402 16.52 8.98 14.31
C PRO A 402 15.42 8.86 15.37
N HIS A 403 14.21 8.46 14.99
CA HIS A 403 13.03 8.51 15.85
C HIS A 403 13.07 7.47 16.97
N ASP A 404 13.45 6.24 16.64
CA ASP A 404 13.58 5.13 17.59
C ASP A 404 14.82 5.30 18.47
N LEU A 405 14.61 5.32 19.80
CA LEU A 405 15.67 5.31 20.82
C LEU A 405 16.17 3.90 21.11
N ALA A 406 15.37 2.88 20.77
CA ALA A 406 15.71 1.48 20.84
C ALA A 406 14.97 0.73 19.73
N ALA A 407 15.46 -0.46 19.36
CA ALA A 407 14.73 -1.29 18.41
C ALA A 407 13.37 -1.70 18.98
N ARG A 408 12.34 -1.63 18.12
CA ARG A 408 10.99 -2.05 18.44
C ARG A 408 10.91 -3.56 18.45
N ASN A 409 10.20 -4.12 19.42
CA ASN A 409 9.99 -5.56 19.54
C ASN A 409 8.54 -5.88 19.20
N ILE A 410 8.32 -6.62 18.12
CA ILE A 410 7.01 -6.90 17.56
C ILE A 410 6.62 -8.33 17.93
N THR A 411 5.39 -8.51 18.40
CA THR A 411 4.79 -9.82 18.64
C THR A 411 3.37 -9.84 18.11
N THR A 412 3.04 -10.86 17.30
CA THR A 412 1.71 -11.04 16.73
C THR A 412 1.26 -12.48 16.86
N TRP A 413 0.14 -12.68 17.54
CA TRP A 413 -0.56 -13.95 17.61
C TRP A 413 -1.68 -13.99 16.57
N LEU A 414 -1.77 -15.09 15.83
CA LEU A 414 -2.78 -15.30 14.80
C LEU A 414 -3.55 -16.59 15.06
N SER A 415 -4.85 -16.54 14.82
CA SER A 415 -5.78 -17.67 14.74
C SER A 415 -6.68 -17.49 13.51
N PRO A 416 -7.55 -18.46 13.16
CA PRO A 416 -8.35 -18.37 11.94
C PRO A 416 -9.35 -17.21 11.95
N GLU A 417 -9.78 -16.73 13.11
CA GLU A 417 -10.84 -15.72 13.24
C GLU A 417 -10.45 -14.54 14.15
N LEU A 418 -9.24 -14.54 14.72
CA LEU A 418 -8.75 -13.49 15.62
C LEU A 418 -7.23 -13.30 15.46
N THR A 419 -6.79 -12.06 15.34
CA THR A 419 -5.37 -11.67 15.38
C THR A 419 -5.16 -10.63 16.48
N ILE A 420 -4.03 -10.73 17.19
CA ILE A 420 -3.61 -9.79 18.22
C ILE A 420 -2.15 -9.48 17.93
N GLY A 421 -1.81 -8.23 17.63
CA GLY A 421 -0.45 -7.82 17.33
C GLY A 421 -0.09 -6.51 17.99
N ALA A 422 1.12 -6.42 18.54
CA ALA A 422 1.61 -5.19 19.13
C ALA A 422 3.13 -5.10 19.05
N GLU A 423 3.64 -3.89 19.23
CA GLU A 423 5.06 -3.63 19.40
C GLU A 423 5.37 -2.84 20.67
N SER A 424 6.47 -3.22 21.32
CA SER A 424 7.09 -2.39 22.34
C SER A 424 8.04 -1.41 21.69
N PHE A 425 7.93 -0.13 22.02
CA PHE A 425 8.74 0.94 21.43
C PHE A 425 9.23 1.95 22.47
N ARG A 426 10.29 2.66 22.09
CA ARG A 426 10.85 3.82 22.78
C ARG A 426 11.22 4.84 21.72
N GLU A 427 10.47 5.92 21.65
CA GLU A 427 10.60 6.94 20.62
C GLU A 427 10.93 8.30 21.23
N SER A 428 11.51 9.17 20.41
CA SER A 428 11.77 10.57 20.79
C SER A 428 10.52 11.45 20.71
N ILE A 429 9.49 10.99 20.02
CA ILE A 429 8.23 11.71 19.76
C ILE A 429 7.07 10.72 19.67
N VAL A 430 5.84 11.19 19.88
CA VAL A 430 4.63 10.39 19.77
C VAL A 430 4.23 10.23 18.30
N GLY A 431 3.75 9.04 17.93
CA GLY A 431 3.20 8.79 16.59
C GLY A 431 4.21 8.19 15.62
N GLY A 432 5.25 7.52 16.12
CA GLY A 432 6.22 6.83 15.29
C GLY A 432 7.10 7.76 14.46
N PRO A 433 7.87 7.20 13.52
CA PRO A 433 8.70 7.96 12.58
C PRO A 433 7.94 8.98 11.73
N ARG A 434 6.62 8.81 11.57
CA ARG A 434 5.78 9.75 10.85
C ARG A 434 5.37 10.96 11.70
N GLU A 435 5.54 10.88 13.02
CA GLU A 435 5.09 11.91 13.97
C GLU A 435 3.57 12.14 13.88
N ASP A 436 2.82 11.06 13.63
CA ASP A 436 1.37 11.10 13.39
C ASP A 436 0.68 9.87 14.00
N SER A 437 0.07 10.06 15.17
CA SER A 437 -0.71 9.02 15.85
C SER A 437 -1.90 8.52 15.04
N SER A 438 -2.37 9.22 14.00
CA SER A 438 -3.47 8.71 13.17
C SER A 438 -3.02 7.59 12.22
N GLN A 439 -1.72 7.52 11.92
CA GLN A 439 -1.11 6.52 11.05
C GLN A 439 -0.27 5.48 11.81
N TRP A 440 0.16 5.79 13.04
CA TRP A 440 0.92 4.91 13.92
C TRP A 440 0.01 3.96 14.72
N ASN A 441 0.04 2.67 14.42
CA ASN A 441 -0.86 1.65 14.98
C ASN A 441 -0.06 0.55 15.71
N PRO A 442 0.53 0.86 16.89
CA PRO A 442 1.47 -0.03 17.58
C PRO A 442 0.80 -1.19 18.34
N ALA A 443 -0.52 -1.20 18.46
CA ALA A 443 -1.27 -2.32 19.02
C ALA A 443 -2.62 -2.47 18.31
N VAL A 444 -2.91 -3.67 17.83
CA VAL A 444 -4.02 -3.97 16.93
C VAL A 444 -4.62 -5.33 17.28
N VAL A 445 -5.95 -5.38 17.32
CA VAL A 445 -6.75 -6.61 17.39
C VAL A 445 -7.71 -6.62 16.20
N GLN A 446 -7.82 -7.75 15.50
CA GLN A 446 -8.79 -7.92 14.42
C GLN A 446 -9.53 -9.22 14.59
N TRP A 447 -10.83 -9.24 14.31
CA TRP A 447 -11.65 -10.44 14.47
C TRP A 447 -12.68 -10.59 13.36
N ALA A 448 -13.21 -11.79 13.22
CA ALA A 448 -14.32 -12.08 12.32
C ALA A 448 -15.65 -11.75 13.01
N HIS A 449 -16.52 -10.97 12.35
CA HIS A 449 -17.89 -10.77 12.83
C HIS A 449 -18.72 -12.06 12.76
N SER A 450 -19.68 -12.20 13.66
CA SER A 450 -20.50 -13.40 13.87
C SER A 450 -21.45 -13.72 12.71
N SER A 451 -22.01 -12.70 12.05
CA SER A 451 -23.24 -12.86 11.25
C SER A 451 -23.17 -12.46 9.78
N ARG A 452 -22.07 -11.84 9.31
CA ARG A 452 -22.04 -11.26 7.96
C ARG A 452 -20.83 -11.65 7.10
N SER A 453 -21.13 -12.10 5.88
CA SER A 453 -20.16 -12.21 4.79
C SER A 453 -19.63 -10.83 4.38
N ALA A 454 -18.32 -10.67 4.23
CA ALA A 454 -17.58 -9.56 3.64
C ALA A 454 -17.94 -9.30 2.16
N THR A 455 -18.94 -9.99 1.60
CA THR A 455 -19.42 -9.80 0.24
C THR A 455 -20.85 -9.26 0.22
N HIS A 456 -21.08 -8.21 -0.56
CA HIS A 456 -22.40 -7.93 -1.11
C HIS A 456 -22.77 -9.05 -2.11
N PRO A 457 -24.07 -9.34 -2.33
CA PRO A 457 -24.50 -10.44 -3.19
C PRO A 457 -24.18 -10.10 -4.65
N SER A 458 -23.04 -10.56 -5.17
CA SER A 458 -22.87 -10.71 -6.61
C SER A 458 -23.20 -12.16 -6.98
N SER A 459 -24.05 -12.27 -7.99
CA SER A 459 -24.69 -13.50 -8.44
C SER A 459 -23.69 -14.53 -8.98
N ASN A 460 -23.94 -15.80 -8.64
CA ASN A 460 -23.46 -17.00 -9.32
C ASN A 460 -21.97 -17.35 -9.17
N SER A 461 -21.58 -17.91 -8.01
CA SER A 461 -20.59 -18.99 -8.02
C SER A 461 -20.91 -20.04 -6.94
N ASN A 462 -20.93 -21.31 -7.32
CA ASN A 462 -21.25 -22.47 -6.46
C ASN A 462 -20.08 -22.85 -5.52
N SER A 463 -19.31 -21.87 -5.03
CA SER A 463 -18.19 -22.09 -4.11
C SER A 463 -18.04 -20.95 -3.11
N GLU A 464 -19.13 -20.52 -2.46
CA GLU A 464 -19.09 -19.45 -1.48
C GLU A 464 -18.63 -19.97 -0.10
N LYS A 465 -17.32 -20.04 0.14
CA LYS A 465 -16.81 -19.72 1.49
C LYS A 465 -17.03 -18.22 1.67
N LYS A 466 -18.18 -17.83 2.23
CA LYS A 466 -18.47 -16.45 2.61
C LYS A 466 -17.41 -15.98 3.62
N LYS A 467 -16.42 -15.18 3.18
CA LYS A 467 -15.45 -14.53 4.08
C LYS A 467 -16.26 -13.70 5.08
N LYS A 468 -16.01 -13.77 6.39
CA LYS A 468 -16.72 -12.93 7.38
C LYS A 468 -16.19 -11.49 7.29
N SER A 469 -17.04 -10.48 7.52
CA SER A 469 -16.57 -9.09 7.64
C SER A 469 -15.68 -8.94 8.88
N VAL A 470 -14.73 -8.00 8.84
CA VAL A 470 -13.72 -7.84 9.89
C VAL A 470 -14.09 -6.69 10.84
N GLY A 471 -13.95 -6.95 12.13
CA GLY A 471 -13.89 -5.93 13.18
C GLY A 471 -12.44 -5.63 13.56
N TYR A 472 -12.17 -4.42 14.03
CA TYR A 472 -10.84 -4.01 14.48
C TYR A 472 -10.89 -3.15 15.75
N LEU A 473 -9.81 -3.23 16.52
CA LEU A 473 -9.47 -2.34 17.61
C LEU A 473 -8.00 -1.97 17.47
N THR A 474 -7.66 -0.68 17.49
CA THR A 474 -6.26 -0.24 17.48
C THR A 474 -6.01 0.89 18.46
N LEU A 475 -4.83 0.86 19.10
CA LEU A 475 -4.39 1.91 20.02
C LEU A 475 -4.07 3.18 19.24
N TYR A 476 -4.68 4.31 19.63
CA TYR A 476 -4.22 5.66 19.31
C TYR A 476 -3.16 6.06 20.34
N PRO A 477 -1.87 6.04 19.99
CA PRO A 477 -0.81 6.25 20.95
C PRO A 477 -0.73 7.72 21.37
N THR A 478 -0.59 7.94 22.68
CA THR A 478 -0.44 9.27 23.30
C THR A 478 0.87 9.43 24.06
N GLU A 479 1.65 8.36 24.16
CA GLU A 479 2.91 8.29 24.91
C GLU A 479 4.05 7.82 23.99
N PRO A 480 5.28 8.33 24.17
CA PRO A 480 6.43 7.99 23.32
C PRO A 480 7.10 6.65 23.71
N ALA A 481 6.50 5.91 24.64
CA ALA A 481 7.01 4.62 25.07
C ALA A 481 5.87 3.68 25.42
N LEU A 482 5.94 2.45 24.92
CA LEU A 482 4.99 1.39 25.19
C LEU A 482 5.75 0.09 25.44
N ASP A 483 5.36 -0.61 26.51
CA ASP A 483 5.67 -2.03 26.71
C ASP A 483 4.41 -2.83 26.41
N ALA A 484 4.51 -3.76 25.46
CA ALA A 484 3.41 -4.56 24.97
C ALA A 484 3.72 -6.05 25.11
N GLU A 485 2.76 -6.80 25.65
CA GLU A 485 2.83 -8.25 25.78
C GLU A 485 1.60 -8.87 25.09
N VAL A 486 1.87 -9.77 24.14
CA VAL A 486 0.84 -10.47 23.36
C VAL A 486 0.86 -11.95 23.72
N MET A 487 -0.31 -12.47 24.07
CA MET A 487 -0.56 -13.89 24.33
C MET A 487 -1.85 -14.33 23.62
N PRO A 488 -2.08 -15.64 23.44
CA PRO A 488 -3.36 -16.13 22.95
C PRO A 488 -4.52 -15.56 23.77
N GLY A 489 -5.42 -14.82 23.12
CA GLY A 489 -6.58 -14.19 23.76
C GLY A 489 -6.26 -13.07 24.76
N ASN A 490 -5.05 -12.51 24.77
CA ASN A 490 -4.70 -11.45 25.72
C ASN A 490 -3.72 -10.42 25.15
N LEU A 491 -3.99 -9.14 25.37
CA LEU A 491 -3.12 -8.01 25.03
C LEU A 491 -2.90 -7.13 26.28
N ASN A 492 -1.67 -7.05 26.76
CA ASN A 492 -1.29 -6.23 27.91
C ASN A 492 -0.41 -5.06 27.46
N LEU A 493 -0.77 -3.84 27.84
CA LEU A 493 -0.13 -2.60 27.40
C LEU A 493 0.23 -1.75 28.62
N THR A 494 1.48 -1.29 28.67
CA THR A 494 1.99 -0.47 29.78
C THR A 494 2.72 0.75 29.23
N TYR A 495 2.43 1.94 29.77
CA TYR A 495 3.21 3.13 29.49
C TYR A 495 4.27 3.31 30.59
N PRO A 496 5.52 2.87 30.37
CA PRO A 496 6.54 2.83 31.44
C PRO A 496 6.93 4.22 31.96
N ASN A 497 6.78 5.24 31.12
CA ASN A 497 7.03 6.65 31.47
C ASN A 497 5.74 7.44 31.76
N GLY A 498 4.59 6.77 31.68
CA GLY A 498 3.29 7.40 31.90
C GLY A 498 3.01 7.68 33.38
N ASN A 499 1.97 8.47 33.64
CA ASN A 499 1.56 8.85 34.99
C ASN A 499 0.02 8.99 35.09
N ALA A 500 -0.49 9.62 36.15
CA ALA A 500 -1.93 9.82 36.35
C ALA A 500 -2.65 10.63 35.24
N THR A 501 -1.92 11.31 34.35
CA THR A 501 -2.48 12.01 33.19
C THR A 501 -2.53 11.15 31.93
N SER A 502 -1.90 9.97 31.92
CA SER A 502 -1.88 9.08 30.77
C SER A 502 -3.25 8.44 30.53
N SER A 503 -3.52 8.11 29.26
CA SER A 503 -4.76 7.48 28.83
C SER A 503 -4.53 6.49 27.70
N PHE A 504 -5.27 5.39 27.69
CA PHE A 504 -5.30 4.44 26.58
C PHE A 504 -6.55 4.69 25.73
N THR A 505 -6.34 5.09 24.48
CA THR A 505 -7.38 5.45 23.53
C THR A 505 -7.43 4.41 22.44
N PHE A 506 -8.59 3.78 22.21
CA PHE A 506 -8.76 2.77 21.19
C PHE A 506 -9.78 3.19 20.13
N LEU A 507 -9.41 3.04 18.86
CA LEU A 507 -10.31 3.17 17.71
C LEU A 507 -10.94 1.81 17.49
N VAL A 508 -12.25 1.71 17.65
CA VAL A 508 -12.99 0.45 17.55
C VAL A 508 -13.97 0.53 16.39
N SER A 509 -13.92 -0.46 15.50
CA SER A 509 -14.81 -0.52 14.34
C SER A 509 -16.29 -0.54 14.76
N ALA A 510 -17.15 0.15 14.01
CA ALA A 510 -18.59 -0.04 14.15
C ALA A 510 -19.00 -1.47 13.76
N ASN A 511 -20.00 -2.02 14.45
CA ASN A 511 -20.60 -3.30 14.10
C ASN A 511 -21.20 -3.28 12.69
N PRO A 512 -21.20 -4.41 11.97
CA PRO A 512 -21.71 -4.47 10.61
C PRO A 512 -23.23 -4.25 10.56
N LEU A 513 -23.76 -3.83 9.41
CA LEU A 513 -25.22 -3.71 9.28
C LEU A 513 -25.85 -5.10 9.44
N GLY A 514 -26.87 -5.18 10.29
CA GLY A 514 -27.55 -6.43 10.65
C GLY A 514 -27.21 -6.91 12.06
N SER A 515 -26.17 -6.39 12.70
CA SER A 515 -25.86 -6.69 14.10
C SER A 515 -26.94 -6.18 15.05
N ALA A 516 -27.05 -6.86 16.20
CA ALA A 516 -28.04 -6.55 17.22
C ALA A 516 -27.85 -5.15 17.85
N LYS A 517 -26.60 -4.66 17.90
CA LYS A 517 -26.23 -3.38 18.50
C LYS A 517 -25.46 -2.52 17.50
N ARG A 518 -25.88 -1.26 17.36
CA ARG A 518 -25.18 -0.23 16.58
C ARG A 518 -24.38 0.71 17.47
N ASP A 519 -24.98 1.07 18.59
CA ASP A 519 -24.38 1.91 19.61
C ASP A 519 -23.53 1.03 20.52
N LEU A 520 -22.27 1.42 20.74
CA LEU A 520 -21.35 0.70 21.60
C LEU A 520 -21.17 1.47 22.92
N ALA A 521 -21.45 0.80 24.03
CA ALA A 521 -21.22 1.27 25.39
C ALA A 521 -20.24 0.39 26.18
N SER A 522 -19.95 -0.83 25.70
CA SER A 522 -19.07 -1.81 26.32
C SER A 522 -18.33 -2.66 25.29
N LEU A 523 -17.02 -2.84 25.46
CA LEU A 523 -16.22 -3.76 24.65
C LEU A 523 -16.51 -5.24 24.97
N GLU A 524 -17.09 -5.54 26.12
CA GLU A 524 -17.37 -6.92 26.55
C GLU A 524 -18.73 -7.43 26.05
N GLU A 525 -19.70 -6.52 25.89
CA GLU A 525 -21.11 -6.88 25.68
C GLU A 525 -21.68 -6.42 24.34
N ASP A 526 -21.05 -5.41 23.69
CA ASP A 526 -21.67 -4.74 22.53
C ASP A 526 -21.01 -5.05 21.18
N LEU A 527 -19.82 -5.63 21.16
CA LEU A 527 -19.12 -5.97 19.93
C LEU A 527 -19.70 -7.24 19.27
N ASP A 528 -19.79 -7.24 17.95
CA ASP A 528 -20.22 -8.41 17.18
C ASP A 528 -19.05 -9.39 17.00
N GLY A 529 -19.20 -10.66 17.41
CA GLY A 529 -18.22 -11.72 17.17
C GLY A 529 -17.00 -11.73 18.09
N VAL A 530 -16.92 -10.83 19.07
CA VAL A 530 -15.85 -10.81 20.07
C VAL A 530 -16.33 -10.23 21.39
N LYS A 531 -15.74 -10.70 22.49
CA LYS A 531 -15.84 -10.07 23.81
C LYS A 531 -14.47 -9.65 24.29
N ILE A 532 -14.35 -8.38 24.71
CA ILE A 532 -13.09 -7.83 25.23
C ILE A 532 -13.31 -7.33 26.65
N GLY A 533 -12.83 -8.10 27.63
CA GLY A 533 -12.79 -7.70 29.03
C GLY A 533 -11.60 -6.78 29.29
N VAL A 534 -11.79 -5.74 30.12
CA VAL A 534 -10.76 -4.75 30.44
C VAL A 534 -10.38 -4.79 31.92
N SER A 535 -9.07 -4.83 32.19
CA SER A 535 -8.50 -4.73 33.53
C SER A 535 -7.19 -3.93 33.51
N GLY A 536 -6.53 -3.76 34.66
CA GLY A 536 -5.29 -3.01 34.78
C GLY A 536 -5.37 -1.91 35.82
N SER A 537 -4.55 -0.86 35.67
CA SER A 537 -4.50 0.28 36.58
C SER A 537 -5.39 1.46 36.15
N VAL A 538 -5.93 1.42 34.94
CA VAL A 538 -6.92 2.38 34.42
C VAL A 538 -8.25 2.29 35.16
N HIS A 539 -9.03 3.37 35.10
CA HIS A 539 -10.43 3.34 35.49
C HIS A 539 -11.21 2.45 34.51
N PRO A 540 -12.00 1.46 34.98
CA PRO A 540 -12.60 0.45 34.11
C PRO A 540 -13.73 0.97 33.22
N VAL A 541 -14.30 2.14 33.54
CA VAL A 541 -15.34 2.78 32.72
C VAL A 541 -14.67 3.78 31.77
N PRO A 542 -14.76 3.58 30.44
CA PRO A 542 -14.16 4.47 29.45
C PRO A 542 -15.02 5.70 29.17
N ILE A 543 -14.39 6.74 28.62
CA ILE A 543 -15.06 7.82 27.91
C ILE A 543 -15.29 7.34 26.48
N ILE A 544 -16.54 7.39 26.03
CA ILE A 544 -16.94 6.86 24.72
C ILE A 544 -17.42 8.00 23.82
N SER A 545 -17.01 7.95 22.55
CA SER A 545 -17.30 8.99 21.57
C SER A 545 -17.39 8.36 20.17
N PHE A 546 -18.33 8.77 19.32
CA PHE A 546 -18.41 8.27 17.94
C PHE A 546 -17.78 9.27 16.97
N CYS A 547 -16.90 8.79 16.10
CA CYS A 547 -16.26 9.58 15.05
C CYS A 547 -16.85 9.21 13.69
N GLY A 548 -17.86 9.98 13.25
CA GLY A 548 -18.72 9.62 12.13
C GLY A 548 -18.65 10.57 10.94
N LEU A 549 -19.01 10.06 9.77
CA LEU A 549 -19.05 10.78 8.50
C LEU A 549 -20.08 11.91 8.50
N VAL A 550 -21.25 11.68 9.11
CA VAL A 550 -22.41 12.60 9.11
C VAL A 550 -22.68 13.24 10.47
N GLY A 551 -21.77 13.08 11.43
CA GLY A 551 -21.92 13.58 12.80
C GLY A 551 -21.07 12.79 13.80
N GLY A 552 -21.28 13.05 15.09
CA GLY A 552 -20.46 12.49 16.15
C GLY A 552 -19.64 13.56 16.86
N SER A 553 -18.85 13.14 17.84
CA SER A 553 -18.00 14.01 18.67
C SER A 553 -16.64 14.30 18.04
N CYS A 554 -16.29 13.60 16.96
CA CYS A 554 -15.01 13.65 16.27
C CYS A 554 -15.18 13.29 14.79
N LYS A 555 -14.11 13.46 14.00
CA LYS A 555 -14.10 13.16 12.56
C LYS A 555 -13.54 11.75 12.29
N PRO A 556 -13.96 11.08 11.20
CA PRO A 556 -13.32 9.88 10.71
C PRO A 556 -11.82 10.08 10.50
N ILE A 557 -11.04 9.01 10.67
CA ILE A 557 -9.60 8.98 10.39
C ILE A 557 -9.38 8.11 9.16
N HIS A 558 -8.68 8.64 8.15
CA HIS A 558 -8.40 7.96 6.87
C HIS A 558 -9.63 7.33 6.19
N GLY A 559 -10.80 7.96 6.34
CA GLY A 559 -12.06 7.46 5.77
C GLY A 559 -12.75 6.34 6.57
N PHE A 560 -12.26 6.02 7.76
CA PHE A 560 -12.87 5.04 8.66
C PHE A 560 -13.65 5.71 9.79
N GLU A 561 -14.92 5.35 9.92
CA GLU A 561 -15.73 5.64 11.12
C GLU A 561 -15.37 4.66 12.23
N PHE A 562 -15.35 5.16 13.47
CA PHE A 562 -15.02 4.34 14.63
C PHE A 562 -15.67 4.89 15.91
N TRP A 563 -15.82 3.99 16.89
CA TRP A 563 -16.07 4.36 18.27
C TRP A 563 -14.73 4.52 18.98
N ASN A 564 -14.53 5.69 19.58
CA ASN A 564 -13.39 5.98 20.43
C ASN A 564 -13.71 5.52 21.86
N PHE A 565 -12.89 4.61 22.39
CA PHE A 565 -12.90 4.18 23.78
C PHE A 565 -11.63 4.69 24.49
N THR A 566 -11.77 5.68 25.37
CA THR A 566 -10.65 6.26 26.13
C THR A 566 -10.71 5.85 27.60
N TYR A 567 -9.73 5.08 28.04
CA TYR A 567 -9.54 4.69 29.44
C TYR A 567 -8.50 5.60 30.10
N VAL A 568 -8.91 6.26 31.19
CA VAL A 568 -8.05 7.22 31.91
C VAL A 568 -7.57 6.62 33.23
N MET A 569 -6.42 7.10 33.71
CA MET A 569 -5.94 6.74 35.04
C MET A 569 -6.83 7.37 36.13
N PRO A 570 -7.03 6.69 37.28
CA PRO A 570 -7.68 7.30 38.43
C PRO A 570 -6.94 8.56 38.88
N ALA A 571 -7.68 9.60 39.29
CA ALA A 571 -7.08 10.84 39.76
C ALA A 571 -6.11 10.59 40.92
N ASN A 572 -4.92 11.20 40.84
CA ASN A 572 -3.82 11.04 41.81
C ASN A 572 -3.28 9.61 41.95
N SER A 573 -3.53 8.71 40.98
CA SER A 573 -2.92 7.38 40.97
C SER A 573 -1.40 7.48 40.89
N THR A 574 -0.70 6.66 41.69
CA THR A 574 0.75 6.47 41.60
C THR A 574 1.12 5.15 40.91
N ALA A 575 0.12 4.42 40.42
CA ALA A 575 0.34 3.19 39.67
C ALA A 575 0.90 3.51 38.29
N VAL A 576 1.76 2.63 37.77
CA VAL A 576 2.21 2.69 36.37
C VAL A 576 0.97 2.50 35.47
N PRO A 577 0.73 3.35 34.46
CA PRO A 577 -0.41 3.19 33.57
C PRO A 577 -0.34 1.88 32.80
N ASN A 578 -1.38 1.08 32.95
CA ASN A 578 -1.48 -0.27 32.41
C ASN A 578 -2.93 -0.59 32.07
N ILE A 579 -3.13 -1.24 30.92
CA ILE A 579 -4.41 -1.82 30.52
C ILE A 579 -4.18 -3.22 29.96
N ASN A 580 -5.01 -4.16 30.40
CA ASN A 580 -5.03 -5.53 29.91
C ASN A 580 -6.38 -5.82 29.26
N LEU A 581 -6.34 -6.35 28.04
CA LEU A 581 -7.50 -6.74 27.25
C LEU A 581 -7.55 -8.27 27.16
N ALA A 582 -8.55 -8.88 27.79
CA ALA A 582 -8.84 -10.30 27.66
C ALA A 582 -9.86 -10.51 26.54
N ILE A 583 -9.46 -11.20 25.47
CA ILE A 583 -10.14 -11.20 24.17
C ILE A 583 -10.60 -12.61 23.84
N ASN A 584 -11.91 -12.80 23.67
CA ASN A 584 -12.53 -14.07 23.31
C ASN A 584 -13.38 -13.89 22.05
N ALA A 585 -13.03 -14.57 20.96
CA ALA A 585 -13.88 -14.65 19.77
C ALA A 585 -15.11 -15.54 20.04
N GLU A 586 -16.26 -15.19 19.45
CA GLU A 586 -17.54 -15.90 19.64
C GLU A 586 -17.89 -16.93 18.57
#